data_AF-A0A7Y2GXW5-F1
#
_entry.id   AF-A0A7Y2GXW5-F1
#
_cell.length_a   1.000
_cell.length_b   1.000
_cell.length_c   1.000
_cell.angle_alpha   90.00
_cell.angle_beta   90.00
_cell.angle_gamma   90.00
#
_symmetry.space_group_name_H-M   'P 1'
#
loop_
_entity.id
_entity.type
_entity.pdbx_description
1 polymer ?
#
loop_
_entity_poly.entity_id
_entity_poly.type
_entity_poly.pdbx_seq_one_letter_code
_entity_poly.pdbx_strand_id
1 'polypeptide(L)' 'MAKQVPANEQGKLQGGLTSLASITTIIGPIMMTSIFYYFTKADNPIHFPGAAFVLGAILMFISFLITYAVLRKKSTE' A
#
# COMPACT_ATOMS: atom_id res chain seq x y z
N MET A 1 -5.99 23.84 3.92
CA MET A 1 -6.06 22.47 3.35
C MET A 1 -6.99 22.33 2.14
N ALA A 2 -7.89 23.29 1.83
CA ALA A 2 -8.77 23.21 0.66
C ALA A 2 -8.43 24.29 -0.39
N LYS A 3 -7.30 24.18 -1.10
CA LYS A 3 -6.95 25.20 -2.12
C LYS A 3 -6.17 24.71 -3.34
N GLN A 4 -6.40 23.48 -3.80
CA GLN A 4 -5.78 23.02 -5.06
C GLN A 4 -6.67 22.17 -5.98
N VAL A 5 -7.95 21.95 -5.65
CA VAL A 5 -8.89 21.26 -6.54
C VAL A 5 -10.25 21.95 -6.49
N PRO A 6 -10.84 22.34 -7.64
CA PRO A 6 -12.19 22.92 -7.68
C PRO A 6 -13.21 21.99 -7.01
N ALA A 7 -14.21 22.57 -6.34
CA ALA A 7 -15.19 21.84 -5.53
C ALA A 7 -15.98 20.78 -6.33
N ASN A 8 -16.07 20.94 -7.65
CA ASN A 8 -16.72 20.00 -8.56
C ASN A 8 -15.96 18.66 -8.74
N GLU A 9 -14.66 18.61 -8.40
CA GLU A 9 -13.79 17.44 -8.61
C GLU A 9 -13.35 16.78 -7.31
N GLN A 10 -13.51 17.47 -6.17
CA GLN A 10 -13.20 16.91 -4.85
C GLN A 10 -13.98 15.63 -4.55
N GLY A 11 -15.25 15.54 -4.97
CA GLY A 11 -16.04 14.31 -4.80
C GLY A 11 -15.48 13.11 -5.58
N LYS A 12 -14.94 13.33 -6.78
CA LYS A 12 -14.30 12.28 -7.59
C LYS A 12 -12.97 11.84 -6.99
N LEU A 13 -12.15 12.79 -6.54
CA LEU A 13 -10.88 12.49 -5.88
C LEU A 13 -11.10 11.75 -4.56
N GLN A 14 -12.00 12.25 -3.70
CA GLN A 14 -12.29 11.63 -2.42
C GLN A 14 -12.95 10.26 -2.59
N GLY A 15 -13.87 10.11 -3.55
CA GLY A 15 -14.47 8.82 -3.91
C GLY A 15 -13.42 7.82 -4.41
N GLY A 16 -12.50 8.26 -5.27
CA GLY A 16 -11.39 7.43 -5.76
C GLY A 16 -10.45 6.98 -4.63
N LEU A 17 -10.02 7.91 -3.78
CA LEU A 17 -9.18 7.60 -2.60
C LEU A 17 -9.88 6.64 -1.63
N THR A 18 -11.18 6.85 -1.39
CA THR A 18 -11.99 5.99 -0.52
C THR A 18 -12.13 4.59 -1.11
N SER A 19 -12.38 4.49 -2.42
CA SER A 19 -12.46 3.19 -3.12
C SER A 19 -11.14 2.41 -3.02
N LEU A 20 -10.00 3.07 -3.24
CA LEU A 20 -8.68 2.47 -3.07
C LEU A 20 -8.42 2.02 -1.63
N ALA A 21 -8.81 2.84 -0.65
CA ALA A 21 -8.70 2.48 0.76
C ALA A 21 -9.54 1.24 1.08
N SER A 22 -10.80 1.18 0.62
CA SER A 22 -11.70 0.04 0.82
C SER A 22 -11.17 -1.26 0.21
N ILE A 23 -10.57 -1.20 -0.99
CA ILE A 23 -9.95 -2.38 -1.59
C ILE A 23 -8.76 -2.85 -0.73
N THR A 24 -7.94 -1.89 -0.27
CA THR A 24 -6.77 -2.18 0.57
C THR A 24 -7.16 -2.82 1.90
N THR A 25 -8.26 -2.38 2.52
CA THR A 25 -8.73 -2.94 3.80
C THR A 25 -9.31 -4.35 3.67
N ILE A 26 -9.77 -4.75 2.49
CA ILE A 26 -10.21 -6.13 2.21
C ILE A 26 -9.01 -7.03 1.93
N ILE A 27 -8.14 -6.62 1.01
CA ILE A 27 -7.03 -7.44 0.53
C ILE A 27 -5.90 -7.53 1.56
N GLY A 28 -5.61 -6.43 2.26
CA GLY A 28 -4.51 -6.32 3.21
C GLY A 28 -4.52 -7.42 4.28
N PRO A 29 -5.61 -7.58 5.06
CA PRO A 29 -5.71 -8.63 6.07
C PRO A 29 -5.57 -10.04 5.49
N ILE A 30 -6.21 -10.33 4.34
CA ILE A 30 -6.14 -11.66 3.72
C ILE A 30 -4.68 -12.00 3.34
N MET A 31 -3.99 -11.05 2.71
CA MET A 31 -2.60 -11.22 2.29
C MET A 31 -1.66 -11.38 3.50
N MET A 32 -1.77 -10.50 4.49
CA MET A 32 -0.90 -10.51 5.67
C MET A 32 -1.11 -11.75 6.54
N THR A 33 -2.36 -12.14 6.76
CA THR A 33 -2.68 -13.35 7.55
C THR A 33 -2.26 -14.63 6.84
N SER A 34 -2.41 -14.70 5.51
CA SER A 34 -1.96 -15.87 4.72
C SER A 34 -0.45 -16.06 4.79
N ILE A 35 0.32 -14.96 4.69
CA ILE A 35 1.78 -14.99 4.79
C ILE A 35 2.20 -15.36 6.22
N PHE A 36 1.59 -14.74 7.21
CA PHE A 36 1.85 -15.09 8.61
C PHE A 36 1.61 -16.59 8.83
N TYR A 37 0.42 -17.09 8.47
CA TYR A 37 0.06 -18.51 8.61
C TYR A 37 1.08 -19.44 7.94
N TYR A 38 1.51 -19.12 6.71
CA TYR A 38 2.49 -19.93 6.00
C TYR A 38 3.84 -19.99 6.72
N PHE A 39 4.36 -18.84 7.19
CA PHE A 39 5.66 -18.75 7.86
C PHE A 39 5.64 -19.10 9.35
N THR A 40 4.48 -19.34 9.96
CA THR A 40 4.36 -19.80 11.35
C THR A 40 3.83 -21.23 11.49
N LYS A 41 3.63 -21.93 10.38
CA LYS A 41 3.17 -23.33 10.41
C LYS A 41 4.26 -24.22 11.02
N ALA A 42 3.87 -25.15 11.90
CA ALA A 42 4.79 -26.02 12.63
C ALA A 42 5.70 -26.90 11.73
N ASP A 43 5.21 -27.27 10.54
CA ASP A 43 5.97 -28.04 9.55
C ASP A 43 6.88 -27.19 8.65
N ASN A 44 6.87 -25.86 8.79
CA ASN A 44 7.71 -25.02 7.93
C ASN A 44 9.14 -24.98 8.47
N PRO A 45 10.17 -25.38 7.70
CA PRO A 45 11.56 -25.34 8.15
C PRO A 45 12.07 -23.94 8.53
N ILE A 46 11.39 -22.88 8.05
CA ILE A 46 11.70 -21.50 8.39
C ILE A 46 10.50 -20.89 9.14
N HIS A 47 10.59 -20.82 10.46
CA HIS A 47 9.59 -20.18 11.30
C HIS A 47 9.89 -18.67 11.45
N PHE A 48 9.24 -17.84 10.63
CA PHE A 48 9.47 -16.40 10.59
C PHE A 48 8.17 -15.59 10.56
N PRO A 49 7.55 -15.29 11.73
CA PRO A 49 6.33 -14.48 11.80
C PRO A 49 6.50 -13.05 11.25
N GLY A 50 7.75 -12.58 11.14
CA GLY A 50 8.09 -11.28 10.58
C GLY A 50 7.88 -11.16 9.06
N ALA A 51 7.60 -12.26 8.35
CA ALA A 51 7.48 -12.28 6.89
C ALA A 51 6.41 -11.32 6.35
N ALA A 52 5.28 -11.20 7.06
CA ALA A 52 4.21 -10.26 6.70
C ALA A 52 4.69 -8.80 6.77
N PHE A 53 5.47 -8.44 7.79
CA PHE A 53 6.05 -7.09 7.93
C PHE A 53 7.11 -6.81 6.87
N VAL A 54 7.92 -7.82 6.50
CA VAL A 54 8.89 -7.68 5.41
C VAL A 54 8.17 -7.42 4.09
N LEU A 55 7.06 -8.11 3.80
CA LEU A 55 6.25 -7.78 2.63
C LEU A 55 5.77 -6.33 2.68
N GLY A 56 5.27 -5.88 3.84
CA GLY A 56 4.87 -4.48 4.05
C GLY A 56 6.00 -3.49 3.75
N ALA A 57 7.22 -3.79 4.20
CA ALA A 57 8.41 -2.99 3.92
C ALA A 57 8.75 -2.95 2.42
N ILE A 58 8.64 -4.09 1.72
CA ILE A 58 8.85 -4.16 0.26
C ILE A 58 7.82 -3.31 -0.48
N LEU A 59 6.54 -3.43 -0.13
CA LEU A 59 5.46 -2.64 -0.75
C LEU A 59 5.66 -1.14 -0.52
N MET A 60 6.04 -0.75 0.70
CA MET A 60 6.33 0.65 1.04
C MET A 60 7.55 1.17 0.25
N PHE A 61 8.59 0.34 0.11
CA PHE A 61 9.77 0.70 -0.66
C PHE A 61 9.45 0.89 -2.15
N ILE A 62 8.62 0.02 -2.74
CA ILE A 62 8.15 0.19 -4.12
C ILE A 62 7.34 1.49 -4.25
N SER A 63 6.43 1.78 -3.32
CA SER A 63 5.66 3.02 -3.30
C SER A 63 6.57 4.25 -3.25
N PHE A 64 7.61 4.22 -2.41
CA PHE A 64 8.61 5.27 -2.34
C PHE A 64 9.33 5.47 -3.68
N LEU A 65 9.77 4.40 -4.35
CA LEU A 65 10.42 4.49 -5.66
C LEU A 65 9.51 5.11 -6.72
N ILE A 66 8.23 4.72 -6.75
CA ILE A 66 7.24 5.29 -7.68
C ILE A 66 7.06 6.79 -7.40
N THR A 67 6.81 7.16 -6.14
CA THR A 67 6.62 8.56 -5.76
C THR A 67 7.87 9.39 -6.06
N TYR A 68 9.06 8.87 -5.75
CA TYR A 68 10.32 9.53 -6.05
C TYR A 68 10.50 9.75 -7.56
N ALA A 69 10.24 8.73 -8.39
CA ALA A 69 10.34 8.84 -9.84
C ALA A 69 9.36 9.88 -10.41
N VAL A 70 8.11 9.89 -9.94
CA VAL A 70 7.07 10.82 -10.39
C VAL A 70 7.40 12.26 -10.00
N LEU A 71 7.81 12.48 -8.75
CA LEU A 71 8.14 13.83 -8.26
C LEU A 71 9.42 14.36 -8.90
N ARG A 72 10.42 13.51 -9.14
CA ARG A 72 11.66 13.92 -9.82
C ARG A 72 11.37 14.34 -11.25
N LYS A 73 10.54 13.59 -11.99
CA LYS A 73 10.16 13.93 -13.38
C LYS A 73 9.54 15.33 -13.45
N LYS A 74 8.63 15.65 -12.53
CA LYS A 74 7.94 16.95 -12.46
C LYS A 74 8.84 18.13 -12.11
N SER A 75 10.03 17.89 -11.54
CA SER A 75 11.03 18.95 -11.26
C SER A 75 11.91 19.28 -12.47
N THR A 76 11.84 18.47 -13.53
CA THR A 76 12.63 18.61 -14.76
C THR A 76 11.82 19.15 -15.94
N GLU A 77 10.53 19.40 -15.74
CA GLU A 77 9.63 20.15 -16.64
C GLU A 77 9.33 21.52 -16.03
#